data_AF-A0A6S7LQG1-F1
#
_entry.id   AF-A0A6S7LQG1-F1
#
_cell.length_a   1.000
_cell.length_b   1.000
_cell.length_c   1.000
_cell.angle_alpha   90.00
_cell.angle_beta   90.00
_cell.angle_gamma   90.00
#
_symmetry.space_group_name_H-M   'P 1'
#
loop_
_entity.id
_entity.type
_entity.pdbx_description
1 polymer ?
#
loop_
_entity_poly.entity_id
_entity_poly.type
_entity_poly.pdbx_seq_one_letter_code
_entity_poly.pdbx_strand_id
1 'polypeptide(L)'
;PTNSPSKFQTLIFHQLFSVTRNECDKVAGDLRNAGIQAIAYHAGLSDSQRSRIQEDWIRDRCKVICATIAFGMGIDKADVRFVFHHSMPKSLEGYFQECGRSGRDGQNSVCILFYAYSDVYRLKRMVLSDKTMNKASASVHMNNLYRVVQYCENQTECRRAQLLEYFGETGFDSAECSENQATICDNCSCAGEMVDMDVTQVAKMVVESVNTLIHRGNSNWKRPMAQLTLKHLVDVFKGSQNAKVERESLNRCVMYGKADENFHRNDAERLFRMLVMQDILAEDLTVGAHSQVISYAKLGPKAMDFLNDRVKLPRFFKRGTKSSKRGTDTKGETMNNTNVTNTCYQQLVSCCKRLAEEDGLKPHHIFADVTLRQMADKLPMTREEMLDIEGVTEYKMGKFGQQFLE
;
A
#
# COMPACT_ATOMS: atom_id res chain seq x y z
N PRO A 1 -16.78 -6.25 -19.98
CA PRO A 1 -16.62 -7.18 -21.13
C PRO A 1 -15.12 -7.48 -21.36
N THR A 2 -14.69 -8.61 -20.78
CA THR A 2 -13.59 -9.49 -21.24
C THR A 2 -12.29 -8.84 -21.76
N ASN A 3 -11.45 -8.35 -20.84
CA ASN A 3 -10.02 -8.19 -21.10
C ASN A 3 -9.33 -9.56 -20.99
N SER A 4 -8.67 -9.99 -22.06
CA SER A 4 -7.80 -11.17 -22.08
C SER A 4 -6.67 -11.03 -21.03
N PRO A 5 -6.52 -11.98 -20.09
CA PRO A 5 -5.51 -11.93 -19.03
C PRO A 5 -4.22 -12.58 -19.51
N SER A 6 -3.53 -11.99 -20.48
CA SER A 6 -2.25 -12.54 -20.94
C SER A 6 -1.08 -11.64 -20.54
N LYS A 7 -0.31 -12.09 -19.54
CA LYS A 7 0.99 -11.57 -19.06
C LYS A 7 0.97 -10.60 -17.86
N PHE A 8 0.17 -10.85 -16.83
CA PHE A 8 0.40 -10.20 -15.54
C PHE A 8 0.83 -11.21 -14.48
N GLN A 9 1.96 -10.89 -13.85
CA GLN A 9 2.58 -11.62 -12.75
C GLN A 9 2.40 -10.81 -11.48
N THR A 10 1.81 -11.42 -10.46
CA THR A 10 1.47 -10.75 -9.20
C THR A 10 2.07 -11.47 -8.01
N LEU A 11 2.69 -10.69 -7.15
CA LEU A 11 3.23 -11.14 -5.88
C LEU A 11 2.42 -10.48 -4.76
N ILE A 12 1.77 -11.28 -3.92
CA ILE A 12 1.03 -10.78 -2.77
C ILE A 12 1.79 -11.17 -1.51
N PHE A 13 2.38 -10.19 -0.85
CA PHE A 13 3.01 -10.36 0.45
C PHE A 13 1.99 -10.24 1.58
N HIS A 14 2.06 -11.21 2.48
CA HIS A 14 1.45 -11.18 3.80
C HIS A 14 2.56 -11.14 4.84
N GLN A 15 2.69 -10.01 5.53
CA GLN A 15 3.61 -9.89 6.65
C GLN A 15 2.81 -10.10 7.93
N LEU A 16 3.07 -11.19 8.68
CA LEU A 16 2.68 -11.43 10.09
C LEU A 16 2.93 -12.88 10.56
N PHE A 17 3.92 -13.14 11.42
CA PHE A 17 4.17 -14.51 11.89
C PHE A 17 3.08 -15.07 12.83
N SER A 18 2.81 -16.38 12.68
CA SER A 18 1.82 -17.25 13.35
C SER A 18 0.39 -17.26 12.79
N VAL A 19 -0.14 -16.15 12.27
CA VAL A 19 -1.52 -16.09 11.70
C VAL A 19 -1.51 -16.15 10.16
N THR A 20 -0.36 -15.89 9.51
CA THR A 20 -0.28 -15.72 8.05
C THR A 20 -0.26 -16.97 7.21
N ARG A 21 0.03 -18.16 7.74
CA ARG A 21 -0.08 -19.38 6.92
C ARG A 21 -1.53 -19.54 6.46
N ASN A 22 -2.44 -19.47 7.42
CA ASN A 22 -3.88 -19.50 7.18
C ASN A 22 -4.35 -18.31 6.35
N GLU A 23 -3.81 -17.10 6.53
CA GLU A 23 -4.18 -15.95 5.69
C GLU A 23 -3.66 -16.09 4.25
N CYS A 24 -2.44 -16.58 4.03
CA CYS A 24 -1.92 -16.89 2.70
C CYS A 24 -2.78 -17.95 2.00
N ASP A 25 -3.12 -19.03 2.71
CA ASP A 25 -4.01 -20.08 2.21
C ASP A 25 -5.41 -19.54 1.89
N LYS A 26 -5.95 -18.71 2.79
CA LYS A 26 -7.27 -18.09 2.63
C LYS A 26 -7.29 -17.16 1.42
N VAL A 27 -6.36 -16.20 1.32
CA VAL A 27 -6.29 -15.27 0.19
C VAL A 27 -6.08 -16.01 -1.12
N ALA A 28 -5.19 -17.02 -1.15
CA ALA A 28 -5.02 -17.85 -2.34
C ALA A 28 -6.31 -18.61 -2.69
N GLY A 29 -7.04 -19.11 -1.69
CA GLY A 29 -8.35 -19.74 -1.86
C GLY A 29 -9.41 -18.78 -2.41
N ASP A 30 -9.53 -17.59 -1.83
CA ASP A 30 -10.47 -16.54 -2.25
C ASP A 30 -10.20 -16.11 -3.69
N LEU A 31 -8.93 -15.96 -4.07
CA LEU A 31 -8.53 -15.67 -5.46
C LEU A 31 -8.87 -16.81 -6.41
N ARG A 32 -8.62 -18.07 -6.03
CA ARG A 32 -9.01 -19.24 -6.84
C ARG A 32 -10.53 -19.32 -7.02
N ASN A 33 -11.29 -19.04 -5.97
CA ASN A 33 -12.75 -18.99 -6.04
C ASN A 33 -13.24 -17.87 -6.98
N ALA A 34 -12.48 -16.79 -7.12
CA ALA A 34 -12.71 -15.73 -8.10
C ALA A 34 -12.16 -16.05 -9.52
N GLY A 35 -11.65 -17.26 -9.76
CA GLY A 35 -11.13 -17.69 -11.07
C GLY A 35 -9.67 -17.29 -11.35
N ILE A 36 -8.93 -16.82 -10.33
CA ILE A 36 -7.53 -16.40 -10.48
C ILE A 36 -6.60 -17.56 -10.11
N GLN A 37 -5.60 -17.82 -10.95
CA GLN A 37 -4.56 -18.83 -10.69
C GLN A 37 -3.61 -18.37 -9.58
N ALA A 38 -4.00 -18.66 -8.33
CA ALA A 38 -3.29 -18.26 -7.12
C ALA A 38 -2.84 -19.44 -6.25
N ILE A 39 -1.63 -19.37 -5.71
CA ILE A 39 -1.06 -20.38 -4.82
C ILE A 39 -0.42 -19.76 -3.57
N ALA A 40 -0.53 -20.45 -2.44
CA ALA A 40 0.06 -20.00 -1.18
C ALA A 40 1.52 -20.48 -1.05
N TYR A 41 2.38 -19.66 -0.45
CA TYR A 41 3.77 -20.00 -0.15
C TYR A 41 4.17 -19.55 1.25
N HIS A 42 4.54 -20.50 2.11
CA HIS A 42 4.99 -20.21 3.47
C HIS A 42 5.79 -21.37 4.07
N ALA A 43 6.46 -21.11 5.19
CA ALA A 43 7.30 -22.08 5.91
C ALA A 43 6.55 -23.32 6.49
N GLY A 44 5.21 -23.36 6.41
CA GLY A 44 4.44 -24.56 6.73
C GLY A 44 4.39 -25.61 5.61
N LEU A 45 4.86 -25.29 4.39
CA LEU A 45 4.93 -26.23 3.27
C LEU A 45 6.27 -26.99 3.31
N SER A 46 6.28 -28.23 2.80
CA SER A 46 7.52 -28.99 2.65
C SER A 46 8.47 -28.32 1.65
N ASP A 47 9.77 -28.62 1.75
CA ASP A 47 10.78 -28.11 0.82
C ASP A 47 10.45 -28.47 -0.63
N SER A 48 10.03 -29.72 -0.86
CA SER A 48 9.60 -30.19 -2.18
C SER A 48 8.40 -29.41 -2.74
N GLN A 49 7.41 -29.07 -1.90
CA GLN A 49 6.28 -28.23 -2.29
C GLN A 49 6.75 -26.81 -2.60
N ARG A 50 7.59 -26.21 -1.75
CA ARG A 50 8.14 -24.87 -1.95
C ARG A 50 8.91 -24.76 -3.27
N SER A 51 9.80 -25.71 -3.56
CA SER A 51 10.56 -25.75 -4.81
C SER A 51 9.66 -25.86 -6.03
N ARG A 52 8.67 -26.76 -5.99
CA ARG A 52 7.70 -26.92 -7.09
C ARG A 52 6.90 -25.65 -7.35
N ILE A 53 6.37 -25.02 -6.30
CA ILE A 53 5.57 -23.79 -6.40
C ILE A 53 6.41 -22.65 -6.98
N GLN A 54 7.65 -22.50 -6.50
CA GLN A 54 8.57 -21.49 -7.02
C GLN A 54 8.86 -21.71 -8.51
N GLU A 55 9.13 -22.96 -8.92
CA GLU A 55 9.33 -23.29 -10.34
C GLU A 55 8.07 -23.01 -11.18
N ASP A 56 6.90 -23.39 -10.69
CA ASP A 56 5.61 -23.15 -11.36
C ASP A 56 5.34 -21.67 -11.58
N TRP A 57 5.64 -20.83 -10.59
CA TRP A 57 5.48 -19.39 -10.69
C TRP A 57 6.51 -18.74 -11.63
N ILE A 58 7.79 -19.16 -11.53
CA ILE A 58 8.86 -18.69 -12.42
C ILE A 58 8.56 -19.02 -13.87
N ARG A 59 8.04 -20.23 -14.14
CA ARG A 59 7.66 -20.73 -15.47
C ARG A 59 6.24 -20.34 -15.89
N ASP A 60 5.63 -19.34 -15.25
CA ASP A 60 4.34 -18.78 -15.64
C ASP A 60 3.13 -19.73 -15.56
N ARG A 61 3.27 -20.90 -14.91
CA ARG A 61 2.19 -21.88 -14.66
C ARG A 61 1.24 -21.41 -13.56
N CYS A 62 1.69 -20.51 -12.69
CA CYS A 62 0.87 -19.81 -11.71
C CYS A 62 1.05 -18.29 -11.87
N LYS A 63 -0.03 -17.51 -11.82
CA LYS A 63 0.02 -16.06 -12.04
C LYS A 63 0.20 -15.26 -10.75
N VAL A 64 -0.36 -15.77 -9.65
CA VAL A 64 -0.35 -15.08 -8.36
C VAL A 64 0.24 -15.97 -7.29
N ILE A 65 1.21 -15.45 -6.55
CA ILE A 65 1.70 -16.13 -5.35
C ILE A 65 1.38 -15.30 -4.10
N CYS A 66 0.71 -15.95 -3.15
CA CYS A 66 0.36 -15.39 -1.85
C CYS A 66 1.35 -15.89 -0.82
N ALA A 67 2.31 -15.03 -0.46
CA ALA A 67 3.50 -15.45 0.25
C ALA A 67 3.71 -14.72 1.57
N THR A 68 4.30 -15.42 2.54
CA THR A 68 4.96 -14.77 3.69
C THR A 68 6.39 -14.33 3.31
N ILE A 69 7.08 -13.60 4.20
CA ILE A 69 8.48 -13.19 3.97
C ILE A 69 9.44 -14.36 3.66
N ALA A 70 9.04 -15.60 3.96
CA ALA A 70 9.77 -16.80 3.63
C ALA A 70 10.02 -16.98 2.12
N PHE A 71 9.25 -16.31 1.26
CA PHE A 71 9.43 -16.32 -0.21
C PHE A 71 10.43 -15.26 -0.70
N GLY A 72 11.15 -14.57 0.20
CA GLY A 72 12.03 -13.46 -0.18
C GLY A 72 13.41 -13.89 -0.68
N MET A 73 14.12 -14.79 0.00
CA MET A 73 15.54 -15.00 -0.34
C MET A 73 15.69 -15.81 -1.63
N GLY A 74 16.44 -15.29 -2.61
CA GLY A 74 16.87 -16.04 -3.80
C GLY A 74 15.90 -16.09 -4.99
N ILE A 75 14.83 -15.28 -4.99
CA ILE A 75 13.91 -15.18 -6.13
C ILE A 75 14.32 -14.05 -7.05
N ASP A 76 14.61 -14.41 -8.30
CA ASP A 76 14.96 -13.48 -9.36
C ASP A 76 14.08 -13.71 -10.59
N LYS A 77 12.91 -13.07 -10.56
CA LYS A 77 12.00 -13.02 -11.71
C LYS A 77 11.87 -11.56 -12.14
N ALA A 78 12.25 -11.29 -13.39
CA ALA A 78 12.41 -9.92 -13.85
C ALA A 78 11.08 -9.19 -14.09
N ASP A 79 10.06 -9.94 -14.48
CA ASP A 79 8.80 -9.45 -15.04
C ASP A 79 7.62 -9.40 -14.04
N VAL A 80 7.91 -9.23 -12.75
CA VAL A 80 6.87 -9.07 -11.71
C VAL A 80 6.24 -7.68 -11.84
N ARG A 81 4.93 -7.63 -12.17
CA ARG A 81 4.20 -6.38 -12.47
C ARG A 81 3.50 -5.77 -11.27
N PHE A 82 3.06 -6.60 -10.33
CA PHE A 82 2.33 -6.13 -9.17
C PHE A 82 2.89 -6.74 -7.89
N VAL A 83 3.13 -5.90 -6.90
CA VAL A 83 3.41 -6.31 -5.53
C VAL A 83 2.32 -5.75 -4.63
N PHE A 84 1.58 -6.62 -3.95
CA PHE A 84 0.56 -6.22 -2.98
C PHE A 84 1.01 -6.59 -1.57
N HIS A 85 1.02 -5.63 -0.66
CA HIS A 85 1.10 -5.88 0.77
C HIS A 85 -0.31 -5.92 1.34
N HIS A 86 -0.82 -7.12 1.62
CA HIS A 86 -2.16 -7.30 2.20
C HIS A 86 -2.22 -6.83 3.66
N SER A 87 -1.08 -6.80 4.35
CA SER A 87 -0.96 -6.31 5.71
C SER A 87 0.24 -5.40 5.84
N MET A 88 0.19 -4.50 6.82
CA MET A 88 1.25 -3.54 7.06
C MET A 88 2.61 -4.24 7.29
N PRO A 89 3.69 -3.78 6.65
CA PRO A 89 5.01 -4.35 6.84
C PRO A 89 5.58 -4.04 8.22
N LYS A 90 6.55 -4.84 8.67
CA LYS A 90 7.22 -4.68 9.99
C LYS A 90 8.17 -3.48 10.04
N SER A 91 8.74 -3.11 8.90
CA SER A 91 9.70 -2.02 8.77
C SER A 91 9.72 -1.50 7.32
N LEU A 92 10.26 -0.29 7.12
CA LEU A 92 10.40 0.29 5.79
C LEU A 92 11.48 -0.42 4.95
N GLU A 93 12.51 -0.99 5.59
CA GLU A 93 13.51 -1.82 4.91
C GLU A 93 12.89 -3.07 4.30
N GLY A 94 12.06 -3.78 5.10
CA GLY A 94 11.34 -4.95 4.61
C GLY A 94 10.40 -4.59 3.47
N TYR A 95 9.64 -3.50 3.62
CA TYR A 95 8.77 -2.99 2.57
C TYR A 95 9.54 -2.67 1.28
N PHE A 96 10.64 -1.94 1.37
CA PHE A 96 11.46 -1.54 0.22
C PHE A 96 12.06 -2.76 -0.51
N GLN A 97 12.62 -3.71 0.24
CA GLN A 97 13.17 -4.95 -0.34
C GLN A 97 12.12 -5.82 -1.02
N GLU A 98 10.89 -5.84 -0.49
CA GLU A 98 9.79 -6.61 -1.05
C GLU A 98 9.21 -5.96 -2.31
N CYS A 99 9.02 -4.64 -2.29
CA CYS A 99 8.62 -3.84 -3.45
C CYS A 99 9.66 -3.92 -4.58
N GLY A 100 10.95 -3.89 -4.24
CA GLY A 100 12.08 -3.97 -5.19
C GLY A 100 12.23 -5.31 -5.93
N ARG A 101 11.29 -6.23 -5.77
CA ARG A 101 11.17 -7.45 -6.58
C ARG A 101 10.34 -7.24 -7.84
N SER A 102 9.55 -6.18 -7.86
CA SER A 102 8.80 -5.77 -9.05
C SER A 102 9.71 -5.08 -10.06
N GLY A 103 9.40 -5.19 -11.35
CA GLY A 103 9.99 -4.31 -12.35
C GLY A 103 11.51 -4.44 -12.59
N ARG A 104 12.14 -5.59 -12.33
CA ARG A 104 13.61 -5.72 -12.55
C ARG A 104 14.00 -5.72 -14.03
N ASP A 105 13.03 -5.94 -14.91
CA ASP A 105 13.16 -5.72 -16.36
C ASP A 105 13.06 -4.23 -16.77
N GLY A 106 12.93 -3.32 -15.80
CA GLY A 106 12.78 -1.88 -16.03
C GLY A 106 11.39 -1.46 -16.49
N GLN A 107 10.44 -2.39 -16.62
CA GLN A 107 9.08 -2.09 -17.05
C GLN A 107 8.20 -1.63 -15.88
N ASN A 108 7.21 -0.80 -16.20
CA ASN A 108 6.27 -0.27 -15.23
C ASN A 108 5.66 -1.37 -14.38
N SER A 109 5.73 -1.18 -13.08
CA SER A 109 5.23 -2.11 -12.07
C SER A 109 4.65 -1.32 -10.91
N VAL A 110 3.68 -1.91 -10.21
CA VAL A 110 2.91 -1.21 -9.18
C VAL A 110 3.06 -1.91 -7.83
N CYS A 111 3.37 -1.14 -6.80
CA CYS A 111 3.39 -1.59 -5.42
C CYS A 111 2.21 -0.99 -4.65
N ILE A 112 1.35 -1.83 -4.07
CA ILE A 112 0.14 -1.41 -3.35
C ILE A 112 0.18 -1.95 -1.93
N LEU A 113 0.10 -1.07 -0.94
CA LEU A 113 0.03 -1.41 0.47
C LEU A 113 -1.40 -1.18 0.99
N PHE A 114 -2.07 -2.26 1.41
CA PHE A 114 -3.34 -2.19 2.12
C PHE A 114 -3.09 -1.88 3.59
N TYR A 115 -3.38 -0.65 3.97
CA TYR A 115 -3.09 -0.14 5.31
C TYR A 115 -4.32 -0.20 6.22
N ALA A 116 -4.18 -0.86 7.35
CA ALA A 116 -5.12 -0.78 8.46
C ALA A 116 -4.37 -0.65 9.79
N TYR A 117 -4.70 0.35 10.61
CA TYR A 117 -4.04 0.54 11.91
C TYR A 117 -4.22 -0.65 12.86
N SER A 118 -5.26 -1.47 12.66
CA SER A 118 -5.42 -2.72 13.40
C SER A 118 -4.24 -3.67 13.26
N ASP A 119 -3.49 -3.62 12.15
CA ASP A 119 -2.27 -4.41 11.97
C ASP A 119 -1.16 -4.00 12.94
N VAL A 120 -1.12 -2.72 13.35
CA VAL A 120 -0.18 -2.22 14.36
C VAL A 120 -0.36 -2.99 15.66
N TYR A 121 -1.60 -3.22 16.12
CA TYR A 121 -1.87 -3.97 17.35
C TYR A 121 -1.41 -5.43 17.25
N ARG A 122 -1.60 -6.04 16.09
CA ARG A 122 -1.19 -7.42 15.80
C ARG A 122 0.34 -7.55 15.82
N LEU A 123 1.04 -6.58 15.23
CA LEU A 123 2.51 -6.47 15.20
C LEU A 123 3.11 -6.18 16.57
N LYS A 124 2.56 -5.19 17.28
CA LYS A 124 3.02 -4.85 18.63
C LYS A 124 2.90 -6.05 19.57
N ARG A 125 1.78 -6.78 19.53
CA ARG A 125 1.60 -8.02 20.30
C ARG A 125 2.72 -9.01 20.01
N MET A 126 3.03 -9.26 18.74
CA MET A 126 4.05 -10.22 18.34
C MET A 126 5.41 -9.88 18.97
N VAL A 127 5.81 -8.62 18.89
CA VAL A 127 7.06 -8.13 19.50
C VAL A 127 7.05 -8.28 21.02
N LEU A 128 5.93 -7.97 21.69
CA LEU A 128 5.82 -8.06 23.15
C LEU A 128 5.69 -9.50 23.67
N SER A 129 5.15 -10.41 22.86
CA SER A 129 4.97 -11.82 23.22
C SER A 129 6.24 -12.65 23.06
N ASP A 130 7.24 -12.13 22.34
CA ASP A 130 8.51 -12.81 22.14
C ASP A 130 9.37 -12.76 23.41
N LYS A 131 9.33 -13.86 24.18
CA LYS A 131 10.09 -13.99 25.43
C LYS A 131 11.60 -14.01 25.23
N THR A 132 12.07 -14.28 24.01
CA THR A 132 13.51 -14.33 23.69
C THR A 132 14.07 -12.93 23.38
N MET A 133 13.19 -11.97 23.13
CA MET A 133 13.55 -10.61 22.75
C MET A 133 13.91 -9.75 23.97
N ASN A 134 15.08 -9.12 23.92
CA ASN A 134 15.46 -8.13 24.92
C ASN A 134 14.73 -6.79 24.71
N LYS A 135 14.73 -5.93 25.74
CA LYS A 135 14.03 -4.63 25.72
C LYS A 135 14.55 -3.67 24.64
N ALA A 136 15.85 -3.67 24.37
CA ALA A 136 16.44 -2.79 23.36
C ALA A 136 15.98 -3.18 21.95
N SER A 137 16.04 -4.48 21.61
CA SER A 137 15.54 -5.02 20.35
C SER A 137 14.04 -4.81 20.18
N ALA A 138 13.25 -4.99 21.24
CA ALA A 138 11.82 -4.67 21.22
C ALA A 138 11.58 -3.19 20.90
N SER A 139 12.37 -2.28 21.49
CA SER A 139 12.30 -0.85 21.22
C SER A 139 12.64 -0.51 19.76
N VAL A 140 13.67 -1.14 19.18
CA VAL A 140 14.02 -0.98 17.76
C VAL A 140 12.88 -1.45 16.85
N HIS A 141 12.32 -2.64 17.10
CA HIS A 141 11.18 -3.13 16.32
C HIS A 141 9.94 -2.22 16.43
N MET A 142 9.69 -1.65 17.62
CA MET A 142 8.62 -0.67 17.80
C MET A 142 8.89 0.63 17.03
N ASN A 143 10.13 1.11 17.01
CA ASN A 143 10.49 2.29 16.23
C ASN A 143 10.26 2.04 14.73
N ASN A 144 10.77 0.94 14.21
CA ASN A 144 10.60 0.53 12.81
C ASN A 144 9.12 0.41 12.43
N LEU A 145 8.31 -0.17 13.31
CA LEU A 145 6.86 -0.25 13.13
C LEU A 145 6.22 1.13 13.00
N TYR A 146 6.56 2.07 13.89
CA TYR A 146 6.03 3.43 13.83
C TYR A 146 6.54 4.21 12.61
N ARG A 147 7.73 3.92 12.08
CA ARG A 147 8.19 4.48 10.80
C ARG A 147 7.31 4.05 9.64
N VAL A 148 6.86 2.81 9.60
CA VAL A 148 5.88 2.35 8.60
C VAL A 148 4.53 3.04 8.77
N VAL A 149 4.07 3.20 10.03
CA VAL A 149 2.83 3.95 10.31
C VAL A 149 2.93 5.38 9.82
N GLN A 150 4.05 6.06 10.11
CA GLN A 150 4.30 7.43 9.63
C GLN A 150 4.27 7.50 8.10
N TYR A 151 4.92 6.56 7.42
CA TYR A 151 4.85 6.45 5.96
C TYR A 151 3.41 6.30 5.46
N CYS A 152 2.61 5.39 6.04
CA CYS A 152 1.23 5.14 5.60
C CYS A 152 0.30 6.34 5.88
N GLU A 153 0.46 7.02 7.03
CA GLU A 153 -0.39 8.14 7.46
C GLU A 153 -0.05 9.46 6.77
N ASN A 154 1.18 9.60 6.27
CA ASN A 154 1.61 10.75 5.48
C ASN A 154 0.98 10.71 4.09
N GLN A 155 0.03 11.60 3.84
CA GLN A 155 -0.73 11.66 2.58
C GLN A 155 -0.31 12.81 1.66
N THR A 156 0.77 13.52 2.01
CA THR A 156 1.18 14.75 1.33
C THR A 156 2.57 14.67 0.72
N GLU A 157 3.54 14.10 1.42
CA GLU A 157 4.90 14.03 0.92
C GLU A 157 5.04 12.89 -0.10
N CYS A 158 5.84 13.09 -1.14
CA CYS A 158 6.06 12.08 -2.17
C CYS A 158 6.53 10.75 -1.55
N ARG A 159 5.91 9.63 -1.94
CA ARG A 159 6.27 8.28 -1.43
C ARG A 159 7.73 7.93 -1.71
N ARG A 160 8.27 8.38 -2.84
CA ARG A 160 9.69 8.15 -3.21
C ARG A 160 10.61 8.96 -2.31
N ALA A 161 10.33 10.25 -2.13
CA ALA A 161 11.09 11.10 -1.22
C ALA A 161 11.14 10.53 0.20
N GLN A 162 9.99 10.09 0.74
CA GLN A 162 9.90 9.48 2.07
C GLN A 162 10.78 8.21 2.20
N LEU A 163 10.80 7.35 1.17
CA LEU A 163 11.62 6.14 1.20
C LEU A 163 13.11 6.45 1.04
N LEU A 164 13.48 7.36 0.13
CA LEU A 164 14.87 7.75 -0.11
C LEU A 164 15.48 8.44 1.10
N GLU A 165 14.75 9.38 1.71
CA GLU A 165 15.18 10.06 2.93
C GLU A 165 15.40 9.07 4.08
N TYR A 166 14.54 8.05 4.20
CA TYR A 166 14.71 7.00 5.20
C TYR A 166 16.06 6.26 5.07
N PHE A 167 16.56 6.07 3.85
CA PHE A 167 17.87 5.45 3.58
C PHE A 167 19.03 6.45 3.55
N GLY A 168 18.78 7.71 3.90
CA GLY A 168 19.81 8.76 3.94
C GLY A 168 20.07 9.44 2.60
N GLU A 169 19.26 9.16 1.57
CA GLU A 169 19.33 9.85 0.28
C GLU A 169 18.49 11.14 0.35
N THR A 170 19.14 12.21 0.79
CA THR A 170 18.54 13.54 0.87
C THR A 170 18.83 14.33 -0.42
N GLY A 171 17.79 14.82 -1.11
CA GLY A 171 17.96 15.65 -2.31
C GLY A 171 17.13 15.23 -3.53
N PHE A 172 16.35 14.15 -3.43
CA PHE A 172 15.38 13.78 -4.46
C PHE A 172 14.30 14.86 -4.59
N ASP A 173 14.09 15.39 -5.80
CA ASP A 173 13.02 16.35 -6.03
C ASP A 173 11.70 15.61 -6.29
N SER A 174 10.69 15.90 -5.47
CA SER A 174 9.34 15.36 -5.64
C SER A 174 8.71 15.69 -7.02
N ALA A 175 9.19 16.75 -7.70
CA ALA A 175 8.80 17.07 -9.06
C ALA A 175 9.15 15.93 -10.04
N GLU A 176 10.30 15.26 -9.87
CA GLU A 176 10.73 14.12 -10.71
C GLU A 176 9.71 12.97 -10.65
N CYS A 177 9.05 12.77 -9.51
CA CYS A 177 7.98 11.77 -9.38
C CYS A 177 6.73 12.16 -10.19
N SER A 178 6.49 13.46 -10.37
CA SER A 178 5.29 14.00 -11.03
C SER A 178 5.46 14.18 -12.53
N GLU A 179 6.70 14.22 -13.03
CA GLU A 179 7.03 14.30 -14.46
C GLU A 179 6.47 13.12 -15.25
N ASN A 180 6.56 11.91 -14.70
CA ASN A 180 6.07 10.70 -15.37
C ASN A 180 4.76 10.21 -14.75
N GLN A 181 3.64 10.56 -15.39
CA GLN A 181 2.29 10.16 -14.99
C GLN A 181 2.08 8.63 -14.95
N ALA A 182 2.86 7.85 -15.70
CA ALA A 182 2.75 6.39 -15.68
C ALA A 182 3.37 5.76 -14.41
N THR A 183 4.21 6.49 -13.68
CA THR A 183 4.91 5.99 -12.47
C THR A 183 4.75 6.90 -11.25
N ILE A 184 3.84 7.87 -11.32
CA ILE A 184 3.52 8.79 -10.23
C ILE A 184 3.03 8.03 -8.99
N CYS A 185 3.42 8.47 -7.79
CA CYS A 185 2.88 7.91 -6.55
C CYS A 185 1.51 8.49 -6.19
N ASP A 186 0.77 7.79 -5.33
CA ASP A 186 -0.55 8.19 -4.85
C ASP A 186 -0.55 9.60 -4.24
N ASN A 187 0.43 9.92 -3.39
CA ASN A 187 0.50 11.24 -2.75
C ASN A 187 0.70 12.38 -3.77
N CYS A 188 1.63 12.22 -4.71
CA CYS A 188 1.84 13.21 -5.78
C CYS A 188 0.60 13.34 -6.67
N SER A 189 -0.08 12.23 -6.97
CA SER A 189 -1.31 12.24 -7.78
C SER A 189 -2.47 12.97 -7.10
N CYS A 190 -2.48 13.04 -5.76
CA CYS A 190 -3.51 13.68 -4.96
C CYS A 190 -3.09 15.03 -4.36
N ALA A 191 -1.91 15.57 -4.69
CA ALA A 191 -1.33 16.72 -3.99
C ALA A 191 -2.26 17.95 -3.95
N GLY A 192 -2.99 18.23 -5.04
CA GLY A 192 -3.93 19.35 -5.13
C GLY A 192 -5.26 19.17 -4.38
N GLU A 193 -5.50 17.99 -3.80
CA GLU A 193 -6.74 17.69 -3.04
C GLU A 193 -6.55 17.87 -1.53
N MET A 194 -5.33 18.08 -1.05
CA MET A 194 -5.03 18.14 0.38
C MET A 194 -5.12 19.58 0.89
N VAL A 195 -5.91 19.79 1.94
CA VAL A 195 -6.12 21.08 2.60
C VAL A 195 -5.42 21.03 3.96
N ASP A 196 -4.52 22.00 4.19
CA ASP A 196 -3.89 22.19 5.50
C ASP A 196 -4.91 22.72 6.51
N MET A 197 -4.84 22.20 7.72
CA MET A 197 -5.73 22.55 8.81
C MET A 197 -4.92 22.61 10.11
N ASP A 198 -4.96 23.76 10.78
CA ASP A 198 -4.43 23.85 12.14
C ASP A 198 -5.38 23.14 13.11
N VAL A 199 -4.92 22.00 13.62
CA VAL A 199 -5.65 21.17 14.59
C VAL A 199 -5.14 21.36 16.02
N THR A 200 -4.25 22.33 16.28
CA THR A 200 -3.58 22.50 17.58
C THR A 200 -4.57 22.68 18.73
N GLN A 201 -5.53 23.60 18.59
CA GLN A 201 -6.49 23.87 19.64
C GLN A 201 -7.42 22.68 19.91
N VAL A 202 -7.84 21.99 18.85
CA VAL A 202 -8.68 20.79 18.94
C VAL A 202 -7.91 19.64 19.60
N ALA A 203 -6.64 19.46 19.23
CA ALA A 203 -5.77 18.47 19.85
C ALA A 203 -5.54 18.76 21.34
N LYS A 204 -5.40 20.03 21.75
CA LYS A 204 -5.33 20.38 23.18
C LYS A 204 -6.59 19.97 23.94
N MET A 205 -7.77 20.24 23.39
CA MET A 205 -9.05 19.79 23.98
C MET A 205 -9.11 18.25 24.11
N VAL A 206 -8.57 17.52 23.12
CA VAL A 206 -8.45 16.05 23.19
C VAL A 206 -7.54 15.64 24.34
N VAL A 207 -6.36 16.22 24.47
CA VAL A 207 -5.39 15.88 25.53
C VAL A 207 -5.95 16.22 26.92
N GLU A 208 -6.61 17.36 27.09
CA GLU A 208 -7.31 17.73 28.32
C GLU A 208 -8.40 16.72 28.66
N SER A 209 -9.21 16.33 27.67
CA SER A 209 -10.27 15.34 27.87
C SER A 209 -9.72 13.97 28.21
N VAL A 210 -8.60 13.55 27.61
CA VAL A 210 -7.91 12.31 27.99
C VAL A 210 -7.37 12.41 29.42
N ASN A 211 -6.82 13.56 29.83
CA ASN A 211 -6.40 13.77 31.20
C ASN A 211 -7.57 13.64 32.19
N THR A 212 -8.72 14.26 31.89
CA THR A 212 -9.91 14.16 32.73
C THR A 212 -10.50 12.76 32.76
N LEU A 213 -10.72 12.13 31.60
CA LEU A 213 -11.43 10.85 31.49
C LEU A 213 -10.56 9.66 31.93
N ILE A 214 -9.26 9.68 31.61
CA ILE A 214 -8.36 8.54 31.84
C ILE A 214 -7.52 8.74 33.09
N HIS A 215 -7.01 9.95 33.37
CA HIS A 215 -6.08 10.21 34.48
C HIS A 215 -6.72 10.98 35.65
N ARG A 216 -7.98 11.38 35.55
CA ARG A 216 -8.72 12.17 36.54
C ARG A 216 -7.98 13.45 36.97
N GLY A 217 -7.30 14.09 36.02
CA GLY A 217 -6.53 15.31 36.25
C GLY A 217 -5.11 15.09 36.80
N ASN A 218 -4.69 13.85 37.01
CA ASN A 218 -3.32 13.55 37.41
C ASN A 218 -2.36 13.73 36.23
N SER A 219 -1.31 14.54 36.39
CA SER A 219 -0.30 14.75 35.36
C SER A 219 0.63 13.55 35.14
N ASN A 220 0.59 12.53 36.01
CA ASN A 220 1.36 11.31 35.88
C ASN A 220 0.79 10.38 34.80
N TRP A 221 1.20 10.63 33.57
CA TRP A 221 0.81 9.87 32.38
C TRP A 221 1.05 8.35 32.47
N LYS A 222 1.91 7.88 33.37
CA LYS A 222 2.19 6.44 33.56
C LYS A 222 1.08 5.68 34.29
N ARG A 223 0.14 6.37 34.94
CA ARG A 223 -0.87 5.75 35.82
C ARG A 223 -2.30 6.07 35.37
N PRO A 224 -2.80 5.44 34.28
CA PRO A 224 -4.20 5.59 33.88
C PRO A 224 -5.14 5.02 34.95
N MET A 225 -6.22 5.73 35.24
CA MET A 225 -7.29 5.37 36.19
C MET A 225 -8.55 4.82 35.51
N ALA A 226 -8.66 4.94 34.18
CA ALA A 226 -9.72 4.35 33.38
C ALA A 226 -9.14 3.73 32.09
N GLN A 227 -9.91 2.85 31.45
CA GLN A 227 -9.48 2.13 30.24
C GLN A 227 -10.39 2.49 29.06
N LEU A 228 -9.91 3.42 28.22
CA LEU A 228 -10.56 3.81 26.98
C LEU A 228 -9.64 3.54 25.81
N THR A 229 -10.17 3.05 24.69
CA THR A 229 -9.41 2.83 23.46
C THR A 229 -9.43 4.11 22.62
N LEU A 230 -8.53 4.24 21.64
CA LEU A 230 -8.62 5.36 20.69
C LEU A 230 -9.98 5.41 19.99
N LYS A 231 -10.58 4.25 19.68
CA LYS A 231 -11.92 4.19 19.07
C LYS A 231 -12.99 4.81 19.98
N HIS A 232 -12.96 4.54 21.28
CA HIS A 232 -13.88 5.19 22.22
C HIS A 232 -13.66 6.71 22.26
N LEU A 233 -12.41 7.17 22.26
CA LEU A 233 -12.10 8.60 22.28
C LEU A 233 -12.54 9.31 20.99
N VAL A 234 -12.38 8.66 19.84
CA VAL A 234 -12.89 9.13 18.54
C VAL A 234 -14.42 9.22 18.54
N ASP A 235 -15.11 8.21 19.09
CA ASP A 235 -16.57 8.24 19.22
C ASP A 235 -17.04 9.43 20.06
N VAL A 236 -16.38 9.70 21.18
CA VAL A 236 -16.65 10.87 22.04
C VAL A 236 -16.36 12.17 21.29
N PHE A 237 -15.20 12.27 20.64
CA PHE A 237 -14.82 13.46 19.87
C PHE A 237 -15.80 13.79 18.74
N LYS A 238 -16.31 12.77 18.05
CA LYS A 238 -17.36 12.90 17.02
C LYS A 238 -18.77 13.13 17.57
N GLY A 239 -18.97 13.10 18.89
CA GLY A 239 -20.28 13.29 19.52
C GLY A 239 -21.22 12.09 19.40
N SER A 240 -20.68 10.88 19.23
CA SER A 240 -21.48 9.67 19.10
C SER A 240 -22.36 9.42 20.34
N GLN A 241 -23.60 9.02 20.11
CA GLN A 241 -24.58 8.63 21.15
C GLN A 241 -24.52 7.12 21.45
N ASN A 242 -23.36 6.50 21.31
CA ASN A 242 -23.21 5.08 21.61
C ASN A 242 -23.51 4.80 23.09
N ALA A 243 -24.19 3.69 23.39
CA ALA A 243 -24.63 3.33 24.75
C ALA A 243 -23.51 3.37 25.81
N LYS A 244 -22.26 3.09 25.41
CA LYS A 244 -21.10 3.19 26.30
C LYS A 244 -20.76 4.64 26.68
N VAL A 245 -20.87 5.57 25.73
CA VAL A 245 -20.60 7.01 25.96
C VAL A 245 -21.58 7.57 27.00
N GLU A 246 -22.85 7.21 26.90
CA GLU A 246 -23.88 7.64 27.85
C GLU A 246 -23.71 6.98 29.21
N ARG A 247 -23.59 5.65 29.24
CA ARG A 247 -23.47 4.86 30.47
C ARG A 247 -22.27 5.27 31.31
N GLU A 248 -21.13 5.56 30.69
CA GLU A 248 -19.90 5.98 31.38
C GLU A 248 -19.76 7.51 31.48
N SER A 249 -20.81 8.27 31.13
CA SER A 249 -20.84 9.74 31.17
C SER A 249 -19.67 10.42 30.45
N LEU A 250 -19.19 9.79 29.36
CA LEU A 250 -18.05 10.28 28.57
C LEU A 250 -18.41 11.54 27.76
N ASN A 251 -19.69 11.86 27.63
CA ASN A 251 -20.22 13.05 26.98
C ASN A 251 -20.03 14.36 27.78
N ARG A 252 -19.54 14.29 29.02
CA ARG A 252 -19.33 15.47 29.88
C ARG A 252 -17.97 16.15 29.70
N CYS A 253 -17.08 15.59 28.88
CA CYS A 253 -15.75 16.15 28.66
C CYS A 253 -15.73 17.26 27.62
N VAL A 254 -14.65 18.04 27.61
CA VAL A 254 -14.50 19.22 26.76
C VAL A 254 -14.49 18.89 25.26
N MET A 255 -14.00 17.71 24.88
CA MET A 255 -13.91 17.29 23.47
C MET A 255 -15.20 16.71 22.89
N TYR A 256 -16.24 16.45 23.70
CA TYR A 256 -17.45 15.78 23.22
C TYR A 256 -18.12 16.60 22.10
N GLY A 257 -18.31 15.98 20.93
CA GLY A 257 -18.92 16.63 19.77
C GLY A 257 -18.14 17.84 19.22
N LYS A 258 -16.85 17.99 19.55
CA LYS A 258 -16.01 19.11 19.08
C LYS A 258 -15.39 18.89 17.71
N ALA A 259 -15.61 17.73 17.10
CA ALA A 259 -15.23 17.52 15.72
C ALA A 259 -16.06 18.43 14.81
N ASP A 260 -15.38 19.21 13.97
CA ASP A 260 -15.99 19.99 12.89
C ASP A 260 -16.94 19.09 12.05
N GLU A 261 -18.02 19.67 11.52
CA GLU A 261 -18.97 18.94 10.67
C GLU A 261 -18.28 18.28 9.46
N ASN A 262 -17.26 18.94 8.92
CA ASN A 262 -16.42 18.48 7.81
C ASN A 262 -15.23 17.62 8.27
N PHE A 263 -15.20 17.19 9.53
CA PHE A 263 -14.18 16.27 10.06
C PHE A 263 -14.71 14.84 9.94
N HIS A 264 -14.33 14.12 8.88
CA HIS A 264 -14.77 12.74 8.72
C HIS A 264 -14.20 11.85 9.83
N ARG A 265 -14.84 10.70 10.06
CA ARG A 265 -14.36 9.74 11.07
C ARG A 265 -12.90 9.33 10.83
N ASN A 266 -12.50 9.14 9.56
CA ASN A 266 -11.13 8.80 9.22
C ASN A 266 -10.15 9.92 9.61
N ASP A 267 -10.52 11.19 9.42
CA ASP A 267 -9.68 12.32 9.85
C ASP A 267 -9.57 12.36 11.38
N ALA A 268 -10.66 12.06 12.11
CA ALA A 268 -10.62 11.90 13.56
C ALA A 268 -9.63 10.81 13.97
N GLU A 269 -9.73 9.62 13.38
CA GLU A 269 -8.77 8.56 13.68
C GLU A 269 -7.32 8.96 13.37
N ARG A 270 -7.08 9.67 12.25
CA ARG A 270 -5.75 10.18 11.87
C ARG A 270 -5.21 11.21 12.87
N LEU A 271 -6.05 12.12 13.36
CA LEU A 271 -5.67 13.09 14.39
C LEU A 271 -5.19 12.38 15.67
N PHE A 272 -5.98 11.40 16.14
CA PHE A 272 -5.61 10.64 17.34
C PHE A 272 -4.32 9.82 17.14
N ARG A 273 -4.14 9.20 15.97
CA ARG A 273 -2.91 8.48 15.62
C ARG A 273 -1.70 9.43 15.52
N MET A 274 -1.89 10.64 14.99
CA MET A 274 -0.86 11.68 14.99
C MET A 274 -0.42 12.03 16.41
N LEU A 275 -1.36 12.21 17.34
CA LEU A 275 -1.01 12.47 18.75
C LEU A 275 -0.23 11.31 19.38
N VAL A 276 -0.52 10.07 19.00
CA VAL A 276 0.27 8.90 19.43
C VAL A 276 1.67 8.91 18.82
N MET A 277 1.81 9.21 17.53
CA MET A 277 3.12 9.28 16.85
C MET A 277 4.01 10.40 17.38
N GLN A 278 3.42 11.48 17.92
CA GLN A 278 4.13 12.59 18.54
C GLN A 278 4.42 12.38 20.05
N ASP A 279 4.17 11.20 20.60
CA ASP A 279 4.28 10.89 22.04
C ASP A 279 3.44 11.81 22.96
N ILE A 280 2.42 12.47 22.40
CA ILE A 280 1.47 13.31 23.15
C ILE A 280 0.41 12.41 23.77
N LEU A 281 -0.05 11.41 23.03
CA LEU A 281 -0.79 10.27 23.56
C LEU A 281 0.10 9.02 23.51
N ALA A 282 -0.27 8.01 24.28
CA ALA A 282 0.35 6.70 24.24
C ALA A 282 -0.71 5.60 24.29
N GLU A 283 -0.31 4.41 23.86
CA GLU A 283 -1.16 3.22 23.84
C GLU A 283 -0.51 2.11 24.65
N ASP A 284 -1.23 1.57 25.63
CA ASP A 284 -0.85 0.36 26.37
C ASP A 284 -1.62 -0.84 25.83
N LEU A 285 -0.89 -1.92 25.57
CA LEU A 285 -1.49 -3.17 25.14
C LEU A 285 -1.75 -4.04 26.35
N THR A 286 -3.00 -4.49 26.43
CA THR A 286 -3.43 -5.47 27.42
C THR A 286 -3.93 -6.71 26.69
N VAL A 287 -3.55 -7.87 27.21
CA VAL A 287 -4.09 -9.15 26.71
C VAL A 287 -5.30 -9.47 27.58
N GLY A 288 -6.50 -9.34 27.00
CA GLY A 288 -7.75 -9.70 27.62
C GLY A 288 -7.99 -11.22 27.60
N ALA A 289 -9.18 -11.63 28.03
CA ALA A 289 -9.62 -13.02 27.95
C ALA A 289 -9.55 -13.55 26.50
N HIS A 290 -9.31 -14.86 26.35
CA HIS A 290 -9.17 -15.53 25.04
C HIS A 290 -8.04 -14.98 24.15
N SER A 291 -6.98 -14.43 24.76
CA SER A 291 -5.87 -13.85 24.00
C SER A 291 -6.32 -12.74 23.05
N GLN A 292 -7.37 -11.97 23.37
CA GLN A 292 -7.67 -10.75 22.63
C GLN A 292 -6.72 -9.64 23.06
N VAL A 293 -6.24 -8.81 22.14
CA VAL A 293 -5.37 -7.67 22.47
C VAL A 293 -6.17 -6.42 22.31
N ILE A 294 -6.22 -5.67 23.40
CA ILE A 294 -6.93 -4.41 23.49
C ILE A 294 -5.88 -3.34 23.75
N SER A 295 -5.90 -2.31 22.91
CA SER A 295 -5.03 -1.16 23.07
C SER A 295 -5.79 -0.02 23.74
N TYR A 296 -5.38 0.31 24.96
CA TYR A 296 -5.94 1.40 25.73
C TYR A 296 -5.08 2.65 25.58
N ALA A 297 -5.73 3.77 25.30
CA ALA A 297 -5.11 5.06 25.21
C ALA A 297 -4.79 5.61 26.61
N LYS A 298 -3.76 6.43 26.69
CA LYS A 298 -3.38 7.23 27.85
C LYS A 298 -2.63 8.48 27.38
N LEU A 299 -2.33 9.38 28.31
CA LEU A 299 -1.40 10.47 28.05
C LEU A 299 -0.02 9.89 27.71
N GLY A 300 0.66 10.54 26.76
CA GLY A 300 2.05 10.28 26.44
C GLY A 300 2.98 11.20 27.25
N PRO A 301 4.30 10.95 27.18
CA PRO A 301 5.29 11.73 27.93
C PRO A 301 5.32 13.21 27.54
N LYS A 302 4.96 13.57 26.29
CA LYS A 302 4.95 14.97 25.81
C LYS A 302 3.61 15.67 26.00
N ALA A 303 2.62 15.03 26.64
CA ALA A 303 1.28 15.59 26.80
C ALA A 303 1.26 16.97 27.48
N MET A 304 1.97 17.09 28.61
CA MET A 304 2.01 18.34 29.37
C MET A 304 2.83 19.42 28.65
N ASP A 305 3.88 19.02 27.95
CA ASP A 305 4.68 19.96 27.16
C ASP A 305 3.87 20.52 25.98
N PHE A 306 3.04 19.69 25.35
CA PHE A 306 2.11 20.12 24.31
C PHE A 306 1.04 21.09 24.83
N LEU A 307 0.44 20.81 25.99
CA LEU A 307 -0.53 21.74 26.60
C LEU A 307 0.09 23.10 26.93
N ASN A 308 1.35 23.12 27.35
CA ASN A 308 2.13 24.31 27.67
C ASN A 308 2.87 24.93 26.47
N ASP A 309 2.49 24.59 25.23
CA ASP A 309 3.07 25.15 23.99
C ASP A 309 4.58 24.92 23.79
N ARG A 310 5.18 23.96 24.53
CA ARG A 310 6.59 23.56 24.39
C ARG A 310 6.82 22.57 23.24
N VAL A 311 5.75 21.89 22.81
CA VAL A 311 5.75 20.97 21.67
C VAL A 311 4.69 21.45 20.68
N LYS A 312 5.02 21.47 19.40
CA LYS A 312 4.09 21.81 18.31
C LYS A 312 3.74 20.56 17.51
N LEU A 313 2.52 20.52 16.97
CA LEU A 313 2.13 19.46 16.04
C LEU A 313 2.70 19.70 14.65
N PRO A 314 2.99 18.63 13.89
CA PRO A 314 3.18 18.76 12.46
C PRO A 314 1.89 19.24 11.80
N ARG A 315 2.00 19.75 10.57
CA ARG A 315 0.84 20.18 9.78
C ARG A 315 -0.11 19.00 9.55
N PHE A 316 -1.40 19.25 9.71
CA PHE A 316 -2.43 18.23 9.53
C PHE A 316 -3.19 18.52 8.24
N PHE A 317 -3.18 17.55 7.33
CA PHE A 317 -3.84 17.68 6.04
C PHE A 317 -5.03 16.74 5.94
N LYS A 318 -6.16 17.26 5.47
CA LYS A 318 -7.36 16.48 5.12
C LYS A 318 -7.66 16.61 3.64
N ARG A 319 -8.35 15.63 3.05
CA ARG A 319 -8.85 15.77 1.68
C ARG A 319 -9.93 16.84 1.65
N GLY A 320 -9.83 17.77 0.71
CA GLY A 320 -10.84 18.79 0.47
C GLY A 320 -12.15 18.14 0.00
N THR A 321 -13.27 18.65 0.50
CA THR A 321 -14.60 18.30 -0.02
C THR A 321 -14.76 18.96 -1.38
N LYS A 322 -14.54 18.23 -2.48
CA LYS A 322 -14.91 18.74 -3.81
C LYS A 322 -16.41 19.02 -3.82
N SER A 323 -16.82 20.29 -3.89
CA SER A 323 -18.19 20.61 -4.29
C SER A 323 -18.37 20.07 -5.70
N SER A 324 -19.25 19.09 -5.88
CA SER A 324 -19.64 18.61 -7.20
C SER A 324 -20.32 19.75 -7.97
N LYS A 325 -19.53 20.61 -8.62
CA LYS A 325 -20.00 21.35 -9.79
C LYS A 325 -19.76 20.42 -10.97
N ARG A 326 -20.83 19.72 -11.35
CA ARG A 326 -20.98 19.07 -12.65
C ARG A 326 -20.82 20.14 -13.73
N GLY A 327 -19.58 20.38 -14.16
CA GLY A 327 -19.29 21.04 -15.42
C GLY A 327 -19.55 20.04 -16.52
N THR A 328 -20.61 20.26 -17.28
CA THR A 328 -20.82 19.63 -18.58
C THR A 328 -19.74 20.14 -19.51
N ASP A 329 -18.76 19.31 -19.85
CA ASP A 329 -17.94 19.53 -21.04
C ASP A 329 -17.87 18.26 -21.90
N THR A 330 -18.07 18.54 -23.18
CA THR A 330 -18.25 17.74 -24.38
C THR A 330 -17.35 16.50 -24.51
N LYS A 331 -18.00 15.34 -24.72
CA LYS A 331 -17.37 14.12 -25.25
C LYS A 331 -17.49 14.07 -26.77
N GLY A 332 -16.36 13.86 -27.43
CA GLY A 332 -16.16 13.52 -28.84
C GLY A 332 -14.73 13.94 -29.15
N GLU A 333 -13.73 13.07 -29.35
CA GLU A 333 -13.59 12.17 -30.51
C GLU A 333 -12.61 10.98 -30.26
N THR A 334 -12.13 10.74 -29.03
CA THR A 334 -10.96 9.86 -28.79
C THR A 334 -11.25 8.34 -28.67
N MET A 335 -12.52 7.93 -28.70
CA MET A 335 -12.95 6.58 -28.29
C MET A 335 -12.86 5.52 -29.40
N ASN A 336 -12.73 5.92 -30.67
CA ASN A 336 -12.64 4.98 -31.79
C ASN A 336 -11.20 4.52 -32.10
N ASN A 337 -10.19 5.39 -31.94
CA ASN A 337 -8.81 5.08 -32.33
C ASN A 337 -8.16 4.04 -31.40
N THR A 338 -8.44 4.13 -30.10
CA THR A 338 -7.90 3.21 -29.07
C THR A 338 -8.40 1.77 -29.20
N ASN A 339 -9.59 1.54 -29.74
CA ASN A 339 -10.13 0.19 -29.95
C ASN A 339 -9.47 -0.50 -31.16
N VAL A 340 -9.18 0.24 -32.23
CA VAL A 340 -8.52 -0.29 -33.43
C VAL A 340 -7.08 -0.68 -33.12
N THR A 341 -6.32 0.21 -32.46
CA THR A 341 -4.94 -0.06 -32.02
C THR A 341 -4.83 -1.29 -31.11
N ASN A 342 -5.73 -1.42 -30.12
CA ASN A 342 -5.74 -2.58 -29.22
C ASN A 342 -6.08 -3.89 -29.94
N THR A 343 -6.96 -3.85 -30.94
CA THR A 343 -7.34 -5.04 -31.72
C THR A 343 -6.19 -5.50 -32.61
N CYS A 344 -5.56 -4.56 -33.33
CA CYS A 344 -4.38 -4.83 -34.15
C CYS A 344 -3.24 -5.41 -33.30
N TYR A 345 -2.95 -4.82 -32.13
CA TYR A 345 -1.93 -5.32 -31.21
C TYR A 345 -2.16 -6.79 -30.80
N GLN A 346 -3.41 -7.16 -30.49
CA GLN A 346 -3.73 -8.55 -30.12
C GLN A 346 -3.54 -9.54 -31.28
N GLN A 347 -3.84 -9.12 -32.52
CA GLN A 347 -3.60 -9.92 -33.72
C GLN A 347 -2.09 -10.12 -33.96
N LEU A 348 -1.31 -9.05 -33.85
CA LEU A 348 0.16 -9.10 -33.99
C LEU A 348 0.81 -10.01 -32.93
N VAL A 349 0.35 -9.93 -31.67
CA VAL A 349 0.81 -10.84 -30.59
C VAL A 349 0.46 -12.30 -30.88
N SER A 350 -0.71 -12.56 -31.46
CA SER A 350 -1.15 -13.91 -31.81
C SER A 350 -0.34 -14.48 -32.98
N CYS A 351 -0.06 -13.66 -34.00
CA CYS A 351 0.82 -14.01 -35.11
C CYS A 351 2.24 -14.34 -34.60
N CYS A 352 2.78 -13.50 -33.71
CA CYS A 352 4.09 -13.69 -33.10
C CYS A 352 4.21 -15.01 -32.31
N LYS A 353 3.17 -15.39 -31.55
CA LYS A 353 3.15 -16.67 -30.84
C LYS A 353 3.12 -17.87 -31.79
N ARG A 354 2.29 -17.81 -32.82
CA ARG A 354 2.16 -18.89 -33.81
C ARG A 354 3.50 -19.15 -34.51
N LEU A 355 4.18 -18.09 -34.96
CA LEU A 355 5.49 -18.21 -35.62
C LEU A 355 6.59 -18.68 -34.69
N ALA A 356 6.54 -18.28 -33.41
CA ALA A 356 7.49 -18.75 -32.42
C ALA A 356 7.33 -20.26 -32.15
N GLU A 357 6.10 -20.77 -32.12
CA GLU A 357 5.83 -22.22 -31.99
C GLU A 357 6.30 -23.01 -33.21
N GLU A 358 6.07 -22.49 -34.43
CA GLU A 358 6.52 -23.11 -35.69
C GLU A 358 8.06 -23.22 -35.77
N ASP A 359 8.78 -22.19 -35.29
CA ASP A 359 10.26 -22.15 -35.31
C ASP A 359 10.93 -22.71 -34.05
N GLY A 360 10.16 -23.19 -33.06
CA GLY A 360 10.69 -23.67 -31.78
C GLY A 360 11.40 -22.58 -30.95
N LEU A 361 11.03 -21.31 -31.17
CA LEU A 361 11.58 -20.14 -30.50
C LEU A 361 10.61 -19.59 -29.45
N LYS A 362 11.10 -18.71 -28.57
CA LYS A 362 10.23 -17.90 -27.70
C LYS A 362 9.72 -16.67 -28.47
N PRO A 363 8.49 -16.20 -28.23
CA PRO A 363 7.89 -15.09 -28.99
C PRO A 363 8.75 -13.80 -29.07
N HIS A 364 9.47 -13.45 -28.00
CA HIS A 364 10.33 -12.26 -28.00
C HIS A 364 11.55 -12.37 -28.94
N HIS A 365 11.91 -13.58 -29.39
CA HIS A 365 12.95 -13.75 -30.41
C HIS A 365 12.44 -13.40 -31.82
N ILE A 366 11.13 -13.44 -32.06
CA ILE A 366 10.50 -12.95 -33.31
C ILE A 366 10.44 -11.42 -33.25
N PHE A 367 9.52 -10.86 -32.47
CA PHE A 367 9.44 -9.42 -32.17
C PHE A 367 9.13 -9.19 -30.70
N ALA A 368 9.81 -8.20 -30.10
CA ALA A 368 9.58 -7.80 -28.72
C ALA A 368 8.23 -7.08 -28.58
N ASP A 369 7.67 -7.06 -27.37
CA ASP A 369 6.38 -6.42 -27.06
C ASP A 369 6.37 -4.93 -27.49
N VAL A 370 7.52 -4.25 -27.33
CA VAL A 370 7.71 -2.85 -27.71
C VAL A 370 7.57 -2.66 -29.22
N THR A 371 8.20 -3.52 -30.01
CA THR A 371 8.10 -3.51 -31.48
C THR A 371 6.67 -3.77 -31.94
N LEU A 372 5.97 -4.73 -31.33
CA LEU A 372 4.56 -5.04 -31.66
C LEU A 372 3.60 -3.89 -31.31
N ARG A 373 3.87 -3.16 -30.22
CA ARG A 373 3.10 -1.95 -29.87
C ARG A 373 3.34 -0.83 -30.87
N GLN A 374 4.60 -0.58 -31.23
CA GLN A 374 4.92 0.40 -32.26
C GLN A 374 4.28 0.04 -33.62
N MET A 375 4.21 -1.26 -33.98
CA MET A 375 3.48 -1.72 -35.17
C MET A 375 1.98 -1.43 -35.07
N ALA A 376 1.36 -1.70 -33.92
CA ALA A 376 -0.08 -1.43 -33.72
C ALA A 376 -0.39 0.08 -33.70
N ASP A 377 0.54 0.91 -33.22
CA ASP A 377 0.38 2.36 -33.14
C ASP A 377 0.61 3.03 -34.49
N LYS A 378 1.63 2.59 -35.25
CA LYS A 378 2.00 3.18 -36.55
C LYS A 378 1.29 2.56 -37.75
N LEU A 379 0.75 1.35 -37.62
CA LEU A 379 0.05 0.59 -38.67
C LEU A 379 0.83 0.58 -40.01
N PRO A 380 2.07 0.06 -40.04
CA PRO A 380 2.86 0.00 -41.27
C PRO A 380 2.17 -0.91 -42.30
N MET A 381 2.03 -0.42 -43.53
CA MET A 381 1.40 -1.14 -44.64
C MET A 381 2.43 -1.54 -45.71
N THR A 382 3.65 -1.01 -45.64
CA THR A 382 4.73 -1.35 -46.56
C THR A 382 5.96 -1.92 -45.86
N ARG A 383 6.84 -2.55 -46.64
CA ARG A 383 8.13 -3.03 -46.16
C ARG A 383 9.00 -1.90 -45.63
N GLU A 384 9.03 -0.75 -46.32
CA GLU A 384 9.84 0.39 -45.87
C GLU A 384 9.34 0.91 -44.52
N GLU A 385 8.02 1.08 -44.36
CA GLU A 385 7.42 1.53 -43.10
C GLU A 385 7.65 0.56 -41.94
N MET A 386 7.69 -0.75 -42.22
CA MET A 386 7.98 -1.75 -41.20
C MET A 386 9.45 -1.73 -40.75
N LEU A 387 10.39 -1.39 -41.65
CA LEU A 387 11.82 -1.24 -41.31
C LEU A 387 12.11 0.01 -40.45
N ASP A 388 11.23 1.01 -40.47
CA ASP A 388 11.30 2.19 -39.60
C ASP A 388 10.83 1.93 -38.15
N ILE A 389 10.42 0.69 -37.84
CA ILE A 389 10.02 0.27 -36.50
C ILE A 389 11.22 -0.29 -35.73
N GLU A 390 11.39 0.18 -34.50
CA GLU A 390 12.51 -0.21 -33.65
C GLU A 390 12.45 -1.70 -33.30
N GLY A 391 13.51 -2.44 -33.68
CA GLY A 391 13.61 -3.89 -33.49
C GLY A 391 13.22 -4.72 -34.72
N VAL A 392 12.80 -4.08 -35.82
CA VAL A 392 12.67 -4.73 -37.14
C VAL A 392 13.99 -4.57 -37.90
N THR A 393 14.68 -5.69 -38.12
CA THR A 393 15.90 -5.74 -38.94
C THR A 393 15.59 -6.33 -40.31
N GLU A 394 16.43 -6.10 -41.32
CA GLU A 394 16.28 -6.71 -42.66
C GLU A 394 16.11 -8.24 -42.61
N TYR A 395 16.83 -8.89 -41.69
CA TYR A 395 16.69 -10.33 -41.46
C TYR A 395 15.28 -10.70 -40.96
N LYS A 396 14.77 -9.98 -39.96
CA LYS A 396 13.42 -10.25 -39.40
C LYS A 396 12.32 -9.86 -40.37
N MET A 397 12.50 -8.77 -41.13
CA MET A 397 11.60 -8.35 -42.18
C MET A 397 11.49 -9.41 -43.28
N GLY A 398 12.62 -9.94 -43.74
CA GLY A 398 12.64 -11.00 -44.75
C GLY A 398 12.06 -12.33 -44.28
N LYS A 399 12.23 -12.67 -43.00
CA LYS A 399 11.77 -13.95 -42.44
C LYS A 399 10.32 -13.95 -41.96
N PHE A 400 9.86 -12.87 -41.33
CA PHE A 400 8.54 -12.81 -40.66
C PHE A 400 7.67 -11.64 -41.16
N GLY A 401 8.25 -10.61 -41.75
CA GLY A 401 7.56 -9.33 -41.99
C GLY A 401 6.29 -9.42 -42.82
N GLN A 402 6.24 -10.29 -43.83
CA GLN A 402 5.05 -10.49 -44.67
C GLN A 402 3.81 -10.89 -43.86
N GLN A 403 3.98 -11.77 -42.88
CA GLN A 403 2.89 -12.29 -42.03
C GLN A 403 2.40 -11.28 -40.98
N PHE A 404 3.15 -10.19 -40.78
CA PHE A 404 2.76 -9.07 -39.92
C PHE A 404 2.16 -7.91 -40.72
N LEU A 405 2.35 -7.88 -42.05
CA LEU A 405 1.69 -6.94 -42.95
C LEU A 405 0.29 -7.42 -43.38
N GLU A 406 0.06 -8.74 -43.40
CA GLU A 406 -1.26 -9.39 -43.58
C GLU A 406 -2.11 -9.32 -42.31
#